data_AF-A0A8J7MD25-F1
#
_entry.id   AF-A0A8J7MD25-F1
#
_cell.length_a   1.000
_cell.length_b   1.000
_cell.length_c   1.000
_cell.angle_alpha   90.00
_cell.angle_beta   90.00
_cell.angle_gamma   90.00
#
_symmetry.space_group_name_H-M   'P 1'
#
loop_
_entity.id
_entity.type
_entity.pdbx_description
1 polymer ?
#
loop_
_entity_poly.entity_id
_entity_poly.type
_entity_poly.pdbx_seq_one_letter_code
_entity_poly.pdbx_strand_id
1 'polypeptide(L)'
;MHFSFMCKNFLVSLTASLVLVSPFYVDAQDEEVFDPLGLVMDSDVPKYVTVTCDYYEMSTSVYETLMDDESLRKDDLKMLAKLKELRKTEDVSLFDSMHLVARSGEKASAESILEVIYPTEYEPFWALSEGNEDDEGVATLASYAPPTATAFETRNVGNNFEIEPTIGPDNRTIDLRMAPEIVFHVGEKYYAKIKNDELETDIQMPLFYTLKVTTALTMIDGKAQVVATLSPKRADGTTDHSRKLMVLVRSDIKFVK
;
A
#
# COMPACT_ATOMS: atom_id res chain seq x y z
N MET A 1 20.15 98.37 -19.57
CA MET A 1 19.78 98.26 -21.01
C MET A 1 18.66 97.22 -21.11
N HIS A 2 17.50 97.66 -21.62
CA HIS A 2 16.24 96.95 -21.94
C HIS A 2 15.56 96.09 -20.84
N PHE A 3 14.59 96.64 -20.08
CA PHE A 3 13.11 96.70 -20.30
C PHE A 3 12.37 95.35 -20.17
N SER A 4 11.47 95.21 -19.17
CA SER A 4 10.00 95.15 -19.38
C SER A 4 9.21 94.46 -18.23
N PHE A 5 8.15 95.16 -17.76
CA PHE A 5 6.79 94.75 -17.31
C PHE A 5 6.55 93.38 -16.64
N MET A 6 5.92 93.23 -15.47
CA MET A 6 4.59 93.67 -14.96
C MET A 6 3.37 92.93 -15.59
N CYS A 7 2.64 92.25 -14.69
CA CYS A 7 1.19 91.96 -14.66
C CYS A 7 0.54 90.75 -15.39
N LYS A 8 -0.27 90.05 -14.58
CA LYS A 8 -1.67 89.53 -14.77
C LYS A 8 -1.94 88.04 -15.06
N ASN A 9 -2.60 87.41 -14.07
CA ASN A 9 -3.87 86.64 -14.07
C ASN A 9 -3.76 85.33 -13.28
N PHE A 10 -4.22 85.24 -12.02
CA PHE A 10 -5.60 85.06 -11.50
C PHE A 10 -6.24 83.72 -11.92
N LEU A 11 -6.24 82.73 -11.02
CA LEU A 11 -7.39 81.85 -10.82
C LEU A 11 -7.39 81.26 -9.40
N VAL A 12 -8.51 81.46 -8.72
CA VAL A 12 -8.88 80.93 -7.40
C VAL A 12 -9.22 79.45 -7.53
N SER A 13 -8.77 78.60 -6.60
CA SER A 13 -9.39 77.29 -6.37
C SER A 13 -9.23 76.88 -4.91
N LEU A 14 -10.37 76.67 -4.28
CA LEU A 14 -10.62 76.27 -2.91
C LEU A 14 -10.59 74.73 -2.86
N THR A 15 -9.71 74.11 -2.08
CA THR A 15 -9.86 72.68 -1.76
C THR A 15 -9.57 72.39 -0.29
N ALA A 16 -10.57 71.75 0.31
CA ALA A 16 -10.70 71.43 1.71
C ALA A 16 -9.91 70.17 2.09
N SER A 17 -9.49 70.17 3.35
CA SER A 17 -8.88 69.05 4.08
C SER A 17 -9.82 67.84 4.13
N LEU A 18 -9.32 66.65 3.76
CA LEU A 18 -10.00 65.38 3.99
C LEU A 18 -9.03 64.40 4.66
N VAL A 19 -9.36 64.05 5.91
CA VAL A 19 -8.73 63.00 6.70
C VAL A 19 -9.09 61.65 6.09
N LEU A 20 -8.09 60.86 5.68
CA LEU A 20 -8.29 59.50 5.20
C LEU A 20 -8.57 58.58 6.39
N VAL A 21 -9.85 58.24 6.55
CA VAL A 21 -10.31 57.13 7.39
C VAL A 21 -10.06 55.83 6.61
N SER A 22 -9.26 54.94 7.17
CA SER A 22 -9.04 53.58 6.68
C SER A 22 -10.36 52.81 6.62
N PRO A 23 -10.66 52.07 5.53
CA PRO A 23 -11.83 51.20 5.52
C PRO A 23 -11.58 50.00 6.44
N PHE A 24 -12.53 49.80 7.35
CA PHE A 24 -12.63 48.65 8.22
C PHE A 24 -12.64 47.36 7.41
N TYR A 25 -11.86 46.39 7.87
CA TYR A 25 -11.97 44.98 7.50
C TYR A 25 -13.39 44.53 7.88
N VAL A 26 -14.23 44.29 6.87
CA VAL A 26 -15.52 43.61 7.06
C VAL A 26 -15.16 42.14 7.22
N ASP A 27 -15.22 41.67 8.47
CA ASP A 27 -15.24 40.25 8.77
C ASP A 27 -16.47 39.68 8.08
N ALA A 28 -16.26 38.85 7.06
CA ALA A 28 -17.34 38.07 6.46
C ALA A 28 -17.73 37.05 7.52
N GLN A 29 -18.74 37.38 8.33
CA GLN A 29 -19.40 36.39 9.16
C GLN A 29 -20.04 35.38 8.20
N ASP A 30 -19.47 34.18 8.15
CA ASP A 30 -20.14 33.02 7.60
C ASP A 30 -21.50 32.93 8.30
N GLU A 31 -22.59 33.14 7.55
CA GLU A 31 -23.93 32.85 8.05
C GLU A 31 -23.96 31.37 8.37
N GLU A 32 -23.95 31.01 9.65
CA GLU A 32 -24.34 29.67 10.09
C GLU A 32 -25.78 29.45 9.63
N VAL A 33 -25.91 28.77 8.48
CA VAL A 33 -27.19 28.33 7.95
C VAL A 33 -27.75 27.35 8.98
N PHE A 34 -28.68 27.83 9.81
CA PHE A 34 -29.39 27.01 10.78
C PHE A 34 -30.00 25.81 10.06
N ASP A 35 -29.40 24.65 10.27
CA ASP A 35 -29.84 23.40 9.68
C ASP A 35 -30.71 22.64 10.67
N PRO A 36 -32.04 22.69 10.53
CA PRO A 36 -32.95 22.00 11.44
C PRO A 36 -32.88 20.46 11.33
N LEU A 37 -32.12 19.92 10.37
CA LEU A 37 -31.95 18.49 10.12
C LEU A 37 -30.52 17.98 10.34
N GLY A 38 -29.52 18.85 10.52
CA GLY A 38 -28.10 18.47 10.70
C GLY A 38 -27.47 17.71 9.52
N LEU A 39 -27.91 17.98 8.31
CA LEU A 39 -27.42 17.43 7.04
C LEU A 39 -26.23 18.20 6.44
N VAL A 40 -26.02 19.46 6.83
CA VAL A 40 -24.80 20.22 6.53
C VAL A 40 -23.71 19.66 7.42
N MET A 41 -22.86 18.82 6.82
CA MET A 41 -21.65 18.30 7.47
C MET A 41 -20.76 19.50 7.81
N ASP A 42 -20.57 19.78 9.11
CA ASP A 42 -19.63 20.80 9.56
C ASP A 42 -18.27 20.56 8.89
N SER A 43 -17.84 21.54 8.10
CA SER A 43 -16.60 21.40 7.33
C SER A 43 -15.36 21.32 8.22
N ASP A 44 -15.49 21.82 9.47
CA ASP A 44 -14.42 22.01 10.44
C ASP A 44 -14.22 20.84 11.42
N VAL A 45 -15.06 19.81 11.39
CA VAL A 45 -14.83 18.63 12.24
C VAL A 45 -13.62 17.84 11.70
N PRO A 46 -12.63 17.47 12.53
CA PRO A 46 -11.52 16.64 12.10
C PRO A 46 -12.00 15.32 11.50
N LYS A 47 -11.50 15.00 10.31
CA LYS A 47 -11.84 13.80 9.55
C LYS A 47 -10.65 12.85 9.47
N TYR A 48 -10.96 11.56 9.44
CA TYR A 48 -10.00 10.50 9.11
C TYR A 48 -10.66 9.51 8.16
N VAL A 49 -9.83 8.81 7.39
CA VAL A 49 -10.26 7.83 6.41
C VAL A 49 -9.87 6.45 6.91
N THR A 50 -10.82 5.52 6.90
CA THR A 50 -10.55 4.12 7.18
C THR A 50 -10.59 3.33 5.88
N VAL A 51 -9.54 2.57 5.61
CA VAL A 51 -9.41 1.75 4.40
C VAL A 51 -9.35 0.28 4.80
N THR A 52 -10.17 -0.54 4.16
CA THR A 52 -10.17 -2.00 4.31
C THR A 52 -9.87 -2.63 2.96
N CYS A 53 -8.94 -3.57 2.91
CA CYS A 53 -8.57 -4.35 1.73
C CYS A 53 -8.81 -5.83 2.04
N ASP A 54 -9.81 -6.42 1.39
CA ASP A 54 -10.23 -7.81 1.57
C ASP A 54 -9.82 -8.64 0.36
N TYR A 55 -9.24 -9.82 0.62
CA TYR A 55 -8.88 -10.81 -0.38
C TYR A 55 -9.88 -11.96 -0.31
N TYR A 56 -10.70 -12.13 -1.35
CA TYR A 56 -11.63 -13.24 -1.46
C TYR A 56 -11.05 -14.33 -2.35
N GLU A 57 -10.87 -15.53 -1.80
CA GLU A 57 -10.40 -16.69 -2.55
C GLU A 57 -11.56 -17.50 -3.12
N MET A 58 -11.42 -17.90 -4.38
CA MET A 58 -12.41 -18.71 -5.10
C MET A 58 -11.74 -19.55 -6.20
N SER A 59 -12.44 -20.52 -6.75
CA SER A 59 -12.00 -21.21 -7.96
C SER A 59 -12.08 -20.30 -9.19
N THR A 60 -11.26 -20.57 -10.21
CA THR A 60 -11.31 -19.82 -11.47
C THR A 60 -12.68 -19.91 -12.15
N SER A 61 -13.39 -21.03 -12.04
CA SER A 61 -14.73 -21.18 -12.62
C SER A 61 -15.78 -20.29 -11.95
N VAL A 62 -15.74 -20.17 -10.62
CA VAL A 62 -16.62 -19.24 -9.87
C VAL A 62 -16.28 -17.80 -10.24
N TYR A 63 -14.99 -17.47 -10.32
CA TYR A 63 -14.54 -16.15 -10.75
C TYR A 63 -15.04 -15.78 -12.16
N GLU A 64 -14.93 -16.68 -13.14
CA GLU A 64 -15.43 -16.46 -14.50
C GLU A 64 -16.94 -16.21 -14.49
N THR A 65 -17.70 -16.99 -13.74
CA THR A 65 -19.16 -16.80 -13.59
C THR A 65 -19.51 -15.42 -13.03
N LEU A 66 -18.78 -14.97 -12.00
CA LEU A 66 -18.96 -13.64 -11.41
C LEU A 66 -18.61 -12.53 -12.39
N MET A 67 -17.53 -12.71 -13.16
CA MET A 67 -17.06 -11.74 -14.14
C MET A 67 -17.89 -11.74 -15.42
N ASP A 68 -18.60 -12.81 -15.75
CA ASP A 68 -19.50 -12.87 -16.92
C ASP A 68 -20.83 -12.13 -16.67
N ASP A 69 -21.26 -12.01 -15.41
CA ASP A 69 -22.45 -11.25 -15.04
C ASP A 69 -22.23 -9.73 -15.21
N GLU A 70 -22.89 -9.15 -16.21
CA GLU A 70 -22.82 -7.72 -16.49
C GLU A 70 -23.30 -6.84 -15.33
N SER A 71 -24.27 -7.32 -14.56
CA SER A 71 -24.83 -6.57 -13.44
C SER A 71 -23.85 -6.47 -12.27
N LEU A 72 -23.03 -7.52 -12.06
CA LEU A 72 -22.00 -7.54 -11.03
C LEU A 72 -20.78 -6.71 -11.45
N ARG A 73 -20.37 -6.78 -12.72
CA ARG A 73 -19.24 -5.98 -13.24
C ARG A 73 -19.45 -4.46 -13.14
N LYS A 74 -20.70 -4.00 -13.20
CA LYS A 74 -21.02 -2.56 -13.16
C LYS A 74 -21.23 -2.02 -11.74
N ASP A 75 -21.44 -2.89 -10.77
CA ASP A 75 -21.84 -2.52 -9.42
C ASP A 75 -21.12 -3.39 -8.38
N ASP A 76 -19.99 -2.87 -7.90
CA ASP A 76 -19.15 -3.56 -6.93
C ASP A 76 -19.81 -3.78 -5.57
N LEU A 77 -20.87 -3.02 -5.24
CA LEU A 77 -21.67 -3.31 -4.04
C LEU A 77 -22.47 -4.60 -4.21
N LYS A 78 -23.01 -4.84 -5.41
CA LYS A 78 -23.65 -6.12 -5.73
C LYS A 78 -22.62 -7.24 -5.79
N MET A 79 -21.43 -6.98 -6.33
CA MET A 79 -20.33 -7.95 -6.29
C MET A 79 -20.01 -8.34 -4.84
N LEU A 80 -19.81 -7.37 -3.95
CA LEU A 80 -19.55 -7.63 -2.52
C LEU A 80 -20.70 -8.41 -1.87
N ALA A 81 -21.95 -8.04 -2.15
CA ALA A 81 -23.11 -8.75 -1.62
C ALA A 81 -23.13 -10.21 -2.11
N LYS A 82 -22.80 -10.45 -3.38
CA LYS A 82 -22.73 -11.78 -3.97
C LYS A 82 -21.59 -12.61 -3.38
N LEU A 83 -20.41 -12.04 -3.20
CA LEU A 83 -19.28 -12.69 -2.52
C LEU A 83 -19.65 -13.11 -1.08
N LYS A 84 -20.35 -12.23 -0.34
CA LYS A 84 -20.85 -12.55 1.01
C LYS A 84 -21.90 -13.65 1.02
N GLU A 85 -22.72 -13.75 -0.03
CA GLU A 85 -23.68 -14.85 -0.20
C GLU A 85 -22.95 -16.17 -0.47
N LEU A 86 -22.04 -16.19 -1.45
CA LEU A 86 -21.25 -17.37 -1.81
C LEU A 86 -20.34 -17.85 -0.67
N ARG A 87 -19.93 -16.95 0.22
CA ARG A 87 -19.20 -17.34 1.43
C ARG A 87 -20.04 -18.21 2.39
N LYS A 88 -21.37 -18.11 2.34
CA LYS A 88 -22.25 -18.98 3.15
C LYS A 88 -22.37 -20.38 2.57
N THR A 89 -22.11 -20.55 1.28
CA THR A 89 -22.13 -21.84 0.57
C THR A 89 -20.74 -22.47 0.44
N GLU A 90 -19.70 -21.85 1.03
CA GLU A 90 -18.29 -22.26 1.00
C GLU A 90 -17.62 -22.23 -0.40
N ASP A 91 -18.28 -21.66 -1.41
CA ASP A 91 -17.70 -21.49 -2.76
C ASP A 91 -16.63 -20.38 -2.82
N VAL A 92 -16.68 -19.46 -1.85
CA VAL A 92 -15.76 -18.33 -1.69
C VAL A 92 -15.32 -18.27 -0.23
N SER A 93 -14.04 -18.03 0.04
CA SER A 93 -13.52 -17.80 1.39
C SER A 93 -12.85 -16.43 1.52
N LEU A 94 -12.76 -15.90 2.74
CA LEU A 94 -11.95 -14.71 3.01
C LEU A 94 -10.52 -15.19 3.28
N PHE A 95 -9.60 -14.88 2.36
CA PHE A 95 -8.19 -15.25 2.45
C PHE A 95 -7.46 -14.39 3.47
N ASP A 96 -7.63 -13.08 3.38
CA ASP A 96 -7.01 -12.10 4.27
C ASP A 96 -7.79 -10.79 4.25
N SER A 97 -7.63 -9.99 5.31
CA SER A 97 -8.25 -8.66 5.45
C SER A 97 -7.30 -7.72 6.16
N MET A 98 -6.95 -6.62 5.48
CA MET A 98 -6.08 -5.58 6.02
C MET A 98 -6.90 -4.32 6.26
N HIS A 99 -6.74 -3.71 7.43
CA HIS A 99 -7.45 -2.50 7.81
C HIS A 99 -6.48 -1.45 8.34
N LEU A 100 -6.60 -0.22 7.85
CA LEU A 100 -5.72 0.88 8.21
C LEU A 100 -6.49 2.20 8.22
N VAL A 101 -6.08 3.10 9.10
CA VAL A 101 -6.68 4.43 9.28
C VAL A 101 -5.63 5.49 9.04
N ALA A 102 -5.97 6.54 8.29
CA ALA A 102 -5.08 7.65 8.01
C ALA A 102 -5.84 8.99 7.99
N ARG A 103 -5.11 10.09 8.18
CA ARG A 103 -5.64 11.43 7.90
C ARG A 103 -5.65 11.68 6.40
N SER A 104 -6.48 12.63 5.96
CA SER A 104 -6.48 13.06 4.56
C SER A 104 -5.13 13.68 4.19
N GLY A 105 -4.53 13.24 3.08
CA GLY A 105 -3.25 13.68 2.56
C GLY A 105 -2.02 13.12 3.29
N GLU A 106 -2.21 12.20 4.24
CA GLU A 106 -1.12 11.61 5.02
C GLU A 106 -0.92 10.15 4.68
N LYS A 107 0.33 9.75 4.40
CA LYS A 107 0.69 8.36 4.20
C LYS A 107 0.66 7.62 5.54
N ALA A 108 0.04 6.45 5.56
CA ALA A 108 0.08 5.51 6.68
C ALA A 108 0.51 4.12 6.20
N SER A 109 1.14 3.36 7.09
CA SER A 109 1.47 1.95 6.85
C SER A 109 1.17 1.08 8.07
N ALA A 110 0.86 -0.19 7.82
CA ALA A 110 0.77 -1.23 8.83
C ALA A 110 1.42 -2.51 8.31
N GLU A 111 2.21 -3.15 9.16
CA GLU A 111 2.98 -4.35 8.82
C GLU A 111 2.75 -5.45 9.87
N SER A 112 2.55 -6.67 9.39
CA SER A 112 2.53 -7.90 10.18
C SER A 112 3.56 -8.85 9.58
N ILE A 113 4.81 -8.72 10.02
CA ILE A 113 5.96 -9.33 9.35
C ILE A 113 6.81 -10.22 10.27
N LEU A 114 7.42 -11.22 9.64
CA LEU A 114 8.54 -12.00 10.15
C LEU A 114 9.77 -11.68 9.29
N GLU A 115 10.89 -11.37 9.93
CA GLU A 115 12.17 -11.16 9.24
C GLU A 115 12.84 -12.51 8.96
N VAL A 116 13.04 -12.83 7.68
CA VAL A 116 13.80 -14.01 7.26
C VAL A 116 15.22 -13.55 6.92
N ILE A 117 16.17 -13.90 7.77
CA ILE A 117 17.59 -13.61 7.57
C ILE A 117 18.23 -14.83 6.91
N TYR A 118 18.85 -14.65 5.74
CA TYR A 118 19.46 -15.74 4.98
C TYR A 118 20.81 -15.33 4.39
N PRO A 119 21.74 -16.28 4.26
CA PRO A 119 23.04 -16.02 3.66
C PRO A 119 22.92 -15.84 2.13
N THR A 120 23.65 -14.88 1.59
CA THR A 120 23.71 -14.58 0.15
C THR A 120 25.06 -14.91 -0.48
N GLU A 121 26.11 -14.89 0.32
CA GLU A 121 27.46 -15.27 -0.09
C GLU A 121 28.01 -16.33 0.86
N TYR A 122 28.73 -17.27 0.27
CA TYR A 122 29.43 -18.34 0.98
C TYR A 122 30.89 -18.34 0.53
N GLU A 123 31.78 -18.59 1.47
CA GLU A 123 33.17 -18.86 1.13
C GLU A 123 33.29 -20.14 0.27
N PRO A 124 34.18 -20.13 -0.73
CA PRO A 124 34.46 -21.34 -1.50
C PRO A 124 35.04 -22.41 -0.58
N PHE A 125 34.78 -23.67 -0.91
CA PHE A 125 35.34 -24.78 -0.14
C PHE A 125 36.84 -24.77 -0.36
N TRP A 126 37.60 -24.85 0.72
CA TRP A 126 39.05 -25.01 0.64
C TRP A 126 39.43 -26.35 1.27
N ALA A 127 40.43 -26.99 0.66
CA ALA A 127 40.95 -28.25 1.15
C ALA A 127 41.75 -28.00 2.44
N LEU A 128 41.38 -28.66 3.52
CA LEU A 128 42.24 -28.82 4.69
C LEU A 128 43.50 -29.57 4.23
N SER A 129 44.68 -28.99 4.38
CA SER A 129 45.90 -29.61 3.82
C SER A 129 46.18 -30.96 4.46
N GLU A 130 46.51 -31.95 3.63
CA GLU A 130 46.78 -33.34 3.99
C GLU A 130 47.88 -33.49 5.05
N GLY A 131 47.65 -34.36 6.02
CA GLY A 131 48.70 -34.96 6.82
C GLY A 131 49.14 -36.29 6.19
N ASN A 132 50.41 -36.34 5.78
CA ASN A 132 51.24 -37.47 5.32
C ASN A 132 51.11 -37.97 3.87
N GLU A 133 52.20 -37.78 3.13
CA GLU A 133 52.46 -38.15 1.72
C GLU A 133 52.75 -39.66 1.50
N ASP A 134 52.29 -40.57 2.37
CA ASP A 134 52.82 -41.96 2.40
C ASP A 134 51.82 -43.10 2.07
N ASP A 135 50.59 -42.85 1.61
CA ASP A 135 49.67 -43.95 1.26
C ASP A 135 48.98 -43.75 -0.11
N GLU A 136 49.29 -44.63 -1.08
CA GLU A 136 48.57 -44.78 -2.35
C GLU A 136 47.14 -45.28 -2.08
N GLY A 137 46.22 -44.38 -1.77
CA GLY A 137 44.85 -44.81 -1.50
C GLY A 137 43.86 -43.67 -1.31
N VAL A 138 43.26 -43.24 -2.43
CA VAL A 138 41.98 -42.51 -2.51
C VAL A 138 41.86 -41.33 -1.53
N ALA A 139 42.12 -40.12 -2.03
CA ALA A 139 41.69 -38.87 -1.37
C ALA A 139 40.19 -38.97 -1.04
N THR A 140 39.88 -39.35 0.20
CA THR A 140 38.53 -39.40 0.70
C THR A 140 38.05 -37.95 0.79
N LEU A 141 36.76 -37.72 0.53
CA LEU A 141 36.10 -36.40 0.60
C LEU A 141 36.15 -35.74 2.00
N ALA A 142 36.97 -36.26 2.92
CA ALA A 142 37.06 -35.94 4.34
C ALA A 142 37.88 -34.67 4.68
N SER A 143 38.46 -33.98 3.69
CA SER A 143 39.35 -32.83 3.96
C SER A 143 38.87 -31.51 3.36
N TYR A 144 37.57 -31.20 3.37
CA TYR A 144 37.08 -29.86 3.01
C TYR A 144 36.44 -29.17 4.21
N ALA A 145 36.78 -27.91 4.44
CA ALA A 145 36.06 -27.08 5.42
C ALA A 145 34.63 -26.82 4.92
N PRO A 146 33.60 -26.81 5.79
CA PRO A 146 32.26 -26.43 5.40
C PRO A 146 32.24 -24.99 4.86
N PRO A 147 31.38 -24.69 3.86
CA PRO A 147 31.14 -23.32 3.45
C PRO A 147 30.62 -22.49 4.62
N THR A 148 31.29 -21.38 4.90
CA THR A 148 30.86 -20.41 5.89
C THR A 148 30.16 -19.25 5.19
N ALA A 149 28.99 -18.87 5.68
CA ALA A 149 28.27 -17.70 5.18
C ALA A 149 29.02 -16.41 5.54
N THR A 150 29.25 -15.55 4.56
CA THR A 150 30.00 -14.28 4.73
C THR A 150 29.14 -13.04 4.61
N ALA A 151 28.02 -13.13 3.91
CA ALA A 151 27.05 -12.04 3.77
C ALA A 151 25.64 -12.55 4.03
N PHE A 152 24.83 -11.70 4.66
CA PHE A 152 23.44 -11.99 5.01
C PHE A 152 22.53 -10.88 4.47
N GLU A 153 21.38 -11.27 3.95
CA GLU A 153 20.28 -10.37 3.65
C GLU A 153 19.09 -10.68 4.56
N THR A 154 18.22 -9.69 4.74
CA THR A 154 16.96 -9.83 5.48
C THR A 154 15.80 -9.55 4.54
N ARG A 155 14.83 -10.47 4.48
CA ARG A 155 13.58 -10.27 3.76
C ARG A 155 12.39 -10.36 4.71
N ASN A 156 11.57 -9.31 4.71
CA ASN A 156 10.33 -9.28 5.47
C ASN A 156 9.27 -10.14 4.77
N VAL A 157 8.69 -11.10 5.49
CA VAL A 157 7.64 -12.03 5.06
C VAL A 157 6.39 -11.74 5.88
N GLY A 158 5.21 -11.74 5.26
CA GLY A 158 3.94 -11.39 5.89
C GLY A 158 3.24 -10.26 5.16
N ASN A 159 2.45 -9.48 5.88
CA ASN A 159 1.61 -8.44 5.30
C ASN A 159 2.26 -7.07 5.44
N ASN A 160 2.24 -6.29 4.36
CA ASN A 160 2.54 -4.87 4.35
C ASN A 160 1.38 -4.14 3.67
N PHE A 161 0.80 -3.16 4.35
CA PHE A 161 -0.28 -2.35 3.82
C PHE A 161 0.04 -0.87 3.94
N GLU A 162 0.29 -0.23 2.80
CA GLU A 162 0.47 1.22 2.72
C GLU A 162 -0.72 1.89 2.05
N ILE A 163 -1.16 3.02 2.61
CA ILE A 163 -2.22 3.87 2.05
C ILE A 163 -1.86 5.35 2.11
N GLU A 164 -2.42 6.13 1.19
CA GLU A 164 -2.40 7.59 1.21
C GLU A 164 -3.75 8.08 0.66
N PRO A 165 -4.76 8.28 1.53
CA PRO A 165 -6.08 8.76 1.13
C PRO A 165 -6.14 10.29 1.13
N THR A 166 -6.83 10.88 0.16
CA THR A 166 -7.13 12.31 0.09
C THR A 166 -8.64 12.50 -0.05
N ILE A 167 -9.27 13.24 0.86
CA ILE A 167 -10.70 13.56 0.80
C ILE A 167 -10.89 14.67 -0.23
N GLY A 168 -11.81 14.46 -1.17
CA GLY A 168 -12.16 15.45 -2.17
C GLY A 168 -12.95 16.64 -1.59
N PRO A 169 -13.01 17.77 -2.32
CA PRO A 169 -13.67 18.99 -1.86
C PRO A 169 -15.19 18.81 -1.62
N ASP A 170 -15.78 17.75 -2.17
CA ASP A 170 -17.19 17.40 -1.98
C ASP A 170 -17.48 16.62 -0.68
N ASN A 171 -16.45 16.32 0.14
CA ASN A 171 -16.55 15.50 1.34
C ASN A 171 -17.22 14.14 1.12
N ARG A 172 -17.18 13.62 -0.11
CA ARG A 172 -17.83 12.36 -0.52
C ARG A 172 -16.91 11.47 -1.35
N THR A 173 -15.96 12.06 -2.05
CA THR A 173 -14.94 11.35 -2.82
C THR A 173 -13.67 11.17 -2.00
N ILE A 174 -12.98 10.07 -2.25
CA ILE A 174 -11.71 9.72 -1.63
C ILE A 174 -10.77 9.29 -2.75
N ASP A 175 -9.73 10.08 -3.00
CA ASP A 175 -8.61 9.67 -3.86
C ASP A 175 -7.65 8.84 -3.02
N LEU A 176 -7.60 7.53 -3.28
CA LEU A 176 -6.83 6.57 -2.52
C LEU A 176 -5.66 6.04 -3.35
N ARG A 177 -4.43 6.23 -2.86
CA ARG A 177 -3.27 5.45 -3.30
C ARG A 177 -3.03 4.34 -2.30
N MET A 178 -2.79 3.14 -2.79
CA MET A 178 -2.55 1.99 -1.92
C MET A 178 -1.59 0.99 -2.53
N ALA A 179 -0.84 0.32 -1.64
CA ALA A 179 0.11 -0.72 -2.01
C ALA A 179 0.07 -1.91 -1.02
N PRO A 180 -1.01 -2.72 -1.03
CA PRO A 180 -1.03 -3.94 -0.21
C PRO A 180 -0.12 -5.02 -0.82
N GLU A 181 0.68 -5.64 0.04
CA GLU A 181 1.62 -6.71 -0.28
C GLU A 181 1.50 -7.84 0.76
N ILE A 182 1.44 -9.09 0.29
CA ILE A 182 1.53 -10.29 1.12
C ILE A 182 2.68 -11.15 0.59
N VAL A 183 3.69 -11.37 1.42
CA VAL A 183 4.88 -12.15 1.09
C VAL A 183 4.85 -13.47 1.88
N PHE A 184 5.11 -14.58 1.21
CA PHE A 184 5.23 -15.90 1.81
C PHE A 184 6.64 -16.44 1.62
N HIS A 185 7.20 -17.02 2.67
CA HIS A 185 8.29 -17.98 2.51
C HIS A 185 7.69 -19.31 2.04
N VAL A 186 8.12 -19.83 0.88
CA VAL A 186 7.52 -21.02 0.27
C VAL A 186 8.43 -22.23 0.23
N GLY A 187 9.66 -22.10 0.70
CA GLY A 187 10.63 -23.20 0.81
C GLY A 187 12.02 -22.75 0.44
N GLU A 188 12.91 -23.72 0.34
CA GLU A 188 14.34 -23.49 0.14
C GLU A 188 14.77 -24.03 -1.23
N LYS A 189 15.66 -23.31 -1.91
CA LYS A 189 16.36 -23.80 -3.08
C LYS A 189 17.77 -24.20 -2.69
N TYR A 190 18.07 -25.48 -2.82
CA TYR A 190 19.38 -26.03 -2.55
C TYR A 190 20.28 -25.91 -3.78
N TYR A 191 21.47 -25.34 -3.59
CA TYR A 191 22.51 -25.24 -4.61
C TYR A 191 23.59 -26.31 -4.42
N ALA A 192 23.89 -26.66 -3.18
CA ALA A 192 24.77 -27.78 -2.85
C ALA A 192 24.30 -28.44 -1.54
N LYS A 193 24.38 -29.76 -1.50
CA LYS A 193 24.23 -30.56 -0.28
C LYS A 193 25.49 -31.37 -0.09
N ILE A 194 26.21 -31.11 0.98
CA ILE A 194 27.41 -31.87 1.32
C ILE A 194 27.04 -32.75 2.51
N LYS A 195 27.11 -34.06 2.32
CA LYS A 195 26.85 -35.04 3.36
C LYS A 195 27.97 -36.07 3.38
N ASN A 196 28.82 -35.98 4.39
CA ASN A 196 29.84 -36.97 4.73
C ASN A 196 29.55 -37.50 6.15
N ASP A 197 30.21 -38.59 6.56
CA ASP A 197 29.99 -39.23 7.87
C ASP A 197 30.20 -38.27 9.07
N GLU A 198 30.92 -37.16 8.88
CA GLU A 198 31.25 -36.17 9.92
C GLU A 198 30.66 -34.77 9.68
N LEU A 199 30.13 -34.47 8.48
CA LEU A 199 29.70 -33.12 8.11
C LEU A 199 28.44 -33.15 7.24
N GLU A 200 27.39 -32.47 7.71
CA GLU A 200 26.17 -32.21 6.95
C GLU A 200 25.97 -30.69 6.84
N THR A 201 26.14 -30.15 5.64
CA THR A 201 25.99 -28.71 5.38
C THR A 201 25.32 -28.47 4.04
N ASP A 202 24.37 -27.55 4.05
CA ASP A 202 23.53 -27.21 2.89
C ASP A 202 23.75 -25.75 2.50
N ILE A 203 24.03 -25.51 1.22
CA ILE A 203 23.94 -24.18 0.63
C ILE A 203 22.54 -24.04 0.08
N GLN A 204 21.74 -23.24 0.77
CA GLN A 204 20.36 -22.98 0.39
C GLN A 204 20.03 -21.49 0.42
N MET A 205 19.05 -21.11 -0.39
CA MET A 205 18.45 -19.77 -0.38
C MET A 205 16.93 -19.90 -0.31
N PRO A 206 16.25 -19.02 0.41
CA PRO A 206 14.80 -19.06 0.51
C PRO A 206 14.14 -18.63 -0.79
N LEU A 207 13.01 -19.26 -1.09
CA LEU A 207 12.10 -18.90 -2.15
C LEU A 207 10.93 -18.12 -1.53
N PHE A 208 10.62 -16.97 -2.12
CA PHE A 208 9.50 -16.15 -1.70
C PHE A 208 8.43 -16.08 -2.80
N TYR A 209 7.17 -16.12 -2.36
CA TYR A 209 6.01 -15.85 -3.20
C TYR A 209 5.35 -14.56 -2.76
N THR A 210 5.02 -13.67 -3.70
CA THR A 210 4.49 -12.34 -3.37
C THR A 210 3.18 -12.08 -4.11
N LEU A 211 2.16 -11.70 -3.35
CA LEU A 211 0.94 -11.07 -3.84
C LEU A 211 1.12 -9.57 -3.64
N LYS A 212 1.05 -8.78 -4.72
CA LYS A 212 1.24 -7.33 -4.66
C LYS A 212 0.24 -6.62 -5.54
N VAL A 213 -0.38 -5.57 -5.01
CA VAL A 213 -1.19 -4.62 -5.77
C VAL A 213 -0.61 -3.24 -5.52
N THR A 214 -0.49 -2.41 -6.55
CA THR A 214 -0.11 -1.00 -6.41
C THR A 214 -0.98 -0.22 -7.37
N THR A 215 -1.86 0.61 -6.82
CA THR A 215 -2.89 1.30 -7.61
C THR A 215 -3.29 2.62 -6.97
N ALA A 216 -3.94 3.46 -7.78
CA ALA A 216 -4.60 4.67 -7.34
C ALA A 216 -6.03 4.67 -7.89
N LEU A 217 -7.01 4.96 -7.03
CA LEU A 217 -8.43 4.94 -7.39
C LEU A 217 -9.17 6.07 -6.69
N THR A 218 -10.22 6.57 -7.34
CA THR A 218 -11.17 7.51 -6.73
C THR A 218 -12.41 6.74 -6.29
N MET A 219 -12.66 6.73 -4.99
CA MET A 219 -13.76 6.01 -4.35
C MET A 219 -14.83 6.98 -3.86
N ILE A 220 -16.05 6.47 -3.69
CA ILE A 220 -17.12 7.16 -2.97
C ILE A 220 -17.15 6.62 -1.53
N ASP A 221 -17.34 7.51 -0.56
CA ASP A 221 -17.47 7.17 0.85
C ASP A 221 -18.41 5.98 1.09
N GLY A 222 -17.89 4.97 1.79
CA GLY A 222 -18.59 3.76 2.19
C GLY A 222 -18.81 2.73 1.06
N LYS A 223 -18.48 3.07 -0.19
CA LYS A 223 -18.62 2.13 -1.31
C LYS A 223 -17.39 1.25 -1.45
N ALA A 224 -17.62 -0.04 -1.61
CA ALA A 224 -16.57 -0.97 -1.93
C ALA A 224 -16.34 -1.03 -3.44
N GLN A 225 -15.11 -1.32 -3.85
CA GLN A 225 -14.68 -1.40 -5.24
C GLN A 225 -13.77 -2.61 -5.44
N VAL A 226 -13.95 -3.35 -6.54
CA VAL A 226 -13.01 -4.40 -6.93
C VAL A 226 -11.81 -3.75 -7.61
N VAL A 227 -10.60 -4.03 -7.13
CA VAL A 227 -9.38 -3.33 -7.61
C VAL A 227 -8.43 -4.23 -8.39
N ALA A 228 -8.39 -5.53 -8.09
CA ALA A 228 -7.48 -6.46 -8.72
C ALA A 228 -7.98 -7.91 -8.58
N THR A 229 -7.44 -8.78 -9.45
CA THR A 229 -7.52 -10.23 -9.29
C THR A 229 -6.11 -10.80 -9.36
N LEU A 230 -5.73 -11.60 -8.37
CA LEU A 230 -4.44 -12.29 -8.32
C LEU A 230 -4.65 -13.82 -8.33
N SER A 231 -3.58 -14.58 -8.53
CA SER A 231 -3.58 -16.03 -8.31
C SER A 231 -2.82 -16.33 -7.02
N PRO A 232 -3.35 -17.18 -6.12
CA PRO A 232 -2.64 -17.57 -4.91
C PRO A 232 -1.54 -18.59 -5.21
N LYS A 233 -0.70 -18.89 -4.22
CA LYS A 233 0.26 -20.01 -4.31
C LYS A 233 -0.40 -21.37 -4.09
N ARG A 234 0.18 -22.42 -4.65
CA ARG A 234 -0.06 -23.83 -4.29
C ARG A 234 0.71 -24.21 -3.01
N ALA A 235 0.52 -25.45 -2.57
CA ALA A 235 1.27 -26.03 -1.47
C ALA A 235 2.78 -26.13 -1.75
N ASP A 236 3.18 -26.26 -3.02
CA ASP A 236 4.58 -26.34 -3.47
C ASP A 236 5.23 -24.96 -3.68
N GLY A 237 4.53 -23.87 -3.39
CA GLY A 237 5.03 -22.50 -3.58
C GLY A 237 4.88 -21.93 -4.98
N THR A 238 4.44 -22.72 -5.97
CA THR A 238 4.19 -22.24 -7.34
C THR A 238 2.87 -21.50 -7.45
N THR A 239 2.69 -20.69 -8.49
CA THR A 239 1.42 -20.00 -8.74
C THR A 239 0.31 -21.00 -9.08
N ASP A 240 -0.82 -20.87 -8.40
CA ASP A 240 -2.04 -21.62 -8.69
C ASP A 240 -3.00 -20.84 -9.59
N HIS A 241 -3.02 -21.17 -10.87
CA HIS A 241 -3.95 -20.56 -11.81
C HIS A 241 -5.39 -21.09 -11.70
N SER A 242 -5.62 -22.20 -10.98
CA SER A 242 -6.96 -22.78 -10.80
C SER A 242 -7.81 -22.06 -9.76
N ARG A 243 -7.17 -21.19 -8.96
CA ARG A 243 -7.80 -20.34 -7.95
C ARG A 243 -7.50 -18.87 -8.25
N LYS A 244 -8.35 -18.00 -7.72
CA LYS A 244 -8.25 -16.53 -7.83
C LYS A 244 -8.46 -15.89 -6.47
N LEU A 245 -7.73 -14.81 -6.24
CA LEU A 245 -7.92 -13.87 -5.14
C LEU A 245 -8.50 -12.59 -5.73
N MET A 246 -9.78 -12.33 -5.49
CA MET A 246 -10.40 -11.06 -5.83
C MET A 246 -10.14 -10.06 -4.71
N VAL A 247 -9.50 -8.95 -5.04
CA VAL A 247 -9.12 -7.90 -4.10
C VAL A 247 -10.18 -6.81 -4.14
N LEU A 248 -10.82 -6.57 -3.00
CA LEU A 248 -11.89 -5.61 -2.84
C LEU A 248 -11.52 -4.60 -1.76
N VAL A 249 -11.70 -3.33 -2.08
CA VAL A 249 -11.30 -2.22 -1.21
C VAL A 249 -12.54 -1.46 -0.81
N ARG A 250 -12.64 -1.09 0.46
CA ARG A 250 -13.66 -0.16 0.97
C ARG A 250 -12.97 0.96 1.71
N SER A 251 -13.40 2.19 1.45
CA SER A 251 -12.91 3.37 2.14
C SER A 251 -14.08 4.15 2.72
N ASP A 252 -13.95 4.56 3.99
CA ASP A 252 -14.97 5.32 4.70
C ASP A 252 -14.37 6.61 5.28
N ILE A 253 -15.08 7.73 5.12
CA ILE A 253 -14.82 8.97 5.84
C ILE A 253 -15.46 8.87 7.23
N LYS A 254 -14.69 9.17 8.27
CA LYS A 254 -15.16 9.21 9.65
C LYS A 254 -14.81 10.54 10.29
N PHE A 255 -15.65 10.94 11.24
CA PHE A 255 -15.55 12.19 11.97
C PHE A 255 -15.08 11.91 13.39
N VAL A 256 -14.17 12.73 13.90
CA VAL A 256 -13.85 12.76 15.32
C VAL A 256 -15.01 13.46 16.03
N LYS A 257 -15.72 12.73 16.89
CA LYS A 257 -16.79 13.27 17.73
C LYS A 257 -16.25 13.96 18.97
#